data_AF-A0A060BU69-F1
#
_entry.id   AF-A0A060BU69-F1
#
_cell.length_a   1.000
_cell.length_b   1.000
_cell.length_c   1.000
_cell.angle_alpha   90.00
_cell.angle_beta   90.00
_cell.angle_gamma   90.00
#
_symmetry.space_group_name_H-M   'P 1'
#
loop_
_entity.id
_entity.type
_entity.pdbx_description
1 polymer ?
#
loop_
_entity_poly.entity_id
_entity_poly.type
_entity_poly.pdbx_seq_one_letter_code
_entity_poly.pdbx_strand_id
1 'polypeptide(L)'
;MDDWTSLTGAAQRTTILVTKALQLTVPGVADVYQGSEITRTSLVDPDNRREVDFHRLSRMLEEVRAGRLDDLDAEKLRLTTAILHLRQRETWAFVSPEAGYAPLALSSGHALAFQRSDSTGPRVVVVATRLPRELSDIGGWG
;
A
#
# COMPACT_ATOMS: atom_id res chain seq x y z
N MET A 1 -15.97 -8.85 -21.29
CA MET A 1 -14.79 -8.73 -20.41
C MET A 1 -14.89 -7.46 -19.58
N ASP A 2 -15.46 -6.39 -20.13
CA ASP A 2 -15.61 -5.08 -19.47
C ASP A 2 -16.53 -5.10 -18.24
N ASP A 3 -17.62 -5.88 -18.26
CA ASP A 3 -18.58 -5.97 -17.14
C ASP A 3 -17.94 -6.50 -15.85
N TRP A 4 -17.05 -7.49 -15.95
CA TRP A 4 -16.37 -8.07 -14.78
C TRP A 4 -15.33 -7.12 -14.20
N THR A 5 -14.58 -6.43 -15.06
CA THR A 5 -13.60 -5.42 -14.66
C THR A 5 -14.29 -4.25 -13.96
N SER A 6 -15.43 -3.80 -14.48
CA SER A 6 -16.26 -2.77 -13.84
C SER A 6 -16.77 -3.22 -12.47
N LEU A 7 -17.31 -4.44 -12.37
CA LEU A 7 -17.86 -4.99 -11.13
C LEU A 7 -16.82 -5.13 -10.00
N THR A 8 -15.56 -5.42 -10.36
CA THR A 8 -14.50 -5.72 -9.40
C THR A 8 -13.51 -4.57 -9.19
N GLY A 9 -13.54 -3.53 -10.03
CA GLY A 9 -12.53 -2.47 -10.05
C GLY A 9 -12.33 -1.77 -8.70
N ALA A 10 -13.39 -1.40 -7.99
CA ALA A 10 -13.29 -0.75 -6.69
C ALA A 10 -12.66 -1.65 -5.61
N ALA A 11 -13.05 -2.93 -5.60
CA ALA A 11 -12.48 -3.93 -4.69
C ALA A 11 -11.01 -4.23 -5.04
N GLN A 12 -10.66 -4.30 -6.33
CA GLN A 12 -9.30 -4.48 -6.82
C GLN A 12 -8.41 -3.30 -6.42
N ARG A 13 -8.86 -2.06 -6.67
CA ARG A 13 -8.15 -0.84 -6.28
C ARG A 13 -7.81 -0.85 -4.79
N THR A 14 -8.81 -1.11 -3.94
CA THR A 14 -8.63 -1.19 -2.49
C THR A 14 -7.66 -2.28 -2.09
N THR A 15 -7.80 -3.49 -2.67
CA THR A 15 -6.94 -4.63 -2.36
C THR A 15 -5.48 -4.35 -2.75
N ILE A 16 -5.24 -3.76 -3.93
CA ILE A 16 -3.89 -3.41 -4.40
C ILE A 16 -3.20 -2.45 -3.42
N LEU A 17 -3.90 -1.40 -3.01
CA LEU A 17 -3.35 -0.39 -2.10
C LEU A 17 -3.13 -0.95 -0.70
N VAL A 18 -4.10 -1.73 -0.18
CA VAL A 18 -3.99 -2.39 1.12
C VAL A 18 -2.81 -3.35 1.14
N THR A 19 -2.69 -4.23 0.14
CA THR A 19 -1.57 -5.18 0.07
C THR A 19 -0.24 -4.44 0.03
N LYS A 20 -0.12 -3.35 -0.74
CA LYS A 20 1.11 -2.54 -0.75
C LYS A 20 1.38 -1.88 0.60
N ALA A 21 0.37 -1.29 1.24
CA ALA A 21 0.53 -0.69 2.56
C ALA A 21 1.01 -1.72 3.59
N LEU A 22 0.36 -2.88 3.65
CA LEU A 22 0.72 -3.97 4.55
C LEU A 22 2.14 -4.46 4.28
N GLN A 23 2.47 -4.77 3.01
CA GLN A 23 3.80 -5.21 2.60
C GLN A 23 4.90 -4.27 3.10
N LEU A 24 4.67 -2.95 3.04
CA LEU A 24 5.66 -1.96 3.46
C LEU A 24 5.64 -1.67 4.97
N THR A 25 4.63 -2.10 5.72
CA THR A 25 4.46 -1.70 7.13
C THR A 25 4.48 -2.86 8.14
N VAL A 26 4.36 -4.11 7.69
CA VAL A 26 4.60 -5.29 8.54
C VAL A 26 6.07 -5.40 8.97
N PRO A 27 6.40 -6.19 10.02
CA PRO A 27 7.79 -6.42 10.42
C PRO A 27 8.63 -7.00 9.28
N GLY A 28 9.87 -6.54 9.15
CA GLY A 28 10.79 -6.96 8.10
C GLY A 28 11.29 -5.82 7.21
N VAL A 29 12.07 -6.20 6.20
CA VAL A 29 12.64 -5.29 5.20
C VAL A 29 11.57 -5.00 4.14
N ALA A 30 11.30 -3.72 3.92
CA ALA A 30 10.42 -3.29 2.85
C ALA A 30 11.19 -3.34 1.52
N ASP A 31 10.88 -4.35 0.71
CA ASP A 31 11.41 -4.49 -0.64
C ASP A 31 10.38 -4.02 -1.70
N VAL A 32 10.85 -3.39 -2.77
CA VAL A 32 10.01 -2.97 -3.89
C VAL A 32 10.71 -3.36 -5.18
N TYR A 33 10.16 -4.38 -5.86
CA TYR A 33 10.66 -4.80 -7.16
C TYR A 33 10.53 -3.67 -8.18
N GLN A 34 11.52 -3.52 -9.06
CA GLN A 34 11.59 -2.46 -10.06
C GLN A 34 10.30 -2.33 -10.89
N GLY A 35 9.76 -1.11 -10.97
CA GLY A 35 8.52 -0.82 -11.69
C GLY A 35 7.23 -1.27 -10.98
N SER A 36 7.33 -1.87 -9.78
CA SER A 36 6.17 -2.28 -8.97
C SER A 36 5.65 -1.19 -8.02
N GLU A 37 6.21 0.02 -8.09
CA GLU A 37 5.71 1.23 -7.43
C GLU A 37 4.33 1.63 -7.98
N ILE A 38 4.08 1.32 -9.25
CA ILE A 38 2.79 1.49 -9.96
C ILE A 38 2.14 0.13 -10.21
N THR A 39 0.93 0.09 -10.76
CA THR A 39 0.34 -1.19 -11.17
C THR A 39 1.11 -1.77 -12.35
N ARG A 40 1.42 -3.07 -12.26
CA ARG A 40 2.13 -3.79 -13.30
C ARG A 40 1.58 -5.20 -13.33
N THR A 41 0.95 -5.55 -14.44
CA THR A 41 0.59 -6.93 -14.73
C THR A 41 1.79 -7.56 -15.39
N SER A 42 2.44 -8.48 -14.68
CA SER A 42 3.51 -9.31 -15.21
C SER A 42 3.12 -10.77 -15.03
N LEU A 43 3.42 -11.58 -16.05
CA LEU A 43 3.36 -13.05 -15.94
C LEU A 43 4.69 -13.58 -15.36
N VAL A 44 4.88 -14.88 -15.47
CA VAL A 44 6.15 -15.54 -15.12
C VAL A 44 7.29 -15.09 -16.04
N ASP A 45 8.51 -15.50 -15.70
CA ASP A 45 9.70 -15.29 -16.53
C ASP A 45 9.46 -15.72 -17.99
N PRO A 46 9.88 -14.93 -19.00
CA PRO A 46 10.68 -13.70 -18.92
C PRO A 46 9.89 -12.39 -18.76
N ASP A 47 8.55 -12.45 -18.69
CA ASP A 47 7.70 -11.25 -18.76
C ASP A 47 7.92 -10.29 -17.57
N ASN A 48 8.16 -10.84 -16.37
CA ASN A 48 8.46 -10.02 -15.19
C ASN A 48 9.81 -9.29 -15.28
N ARG A 49 10.70 -9.66 -16.22
CA ARG A 49 12.01 -9.02 -16.47
C ARG A 49 12.01 -7.95 -17.56
N ARG A 50 10.85 -7.61 -18.16
CA ARG A 50 10.78 -6.47 -19.10
C ARG A 50 11.37 -5.20 -18.48
N GLU A 51 12.06 -4.42 -19.31
CA GLU A 51 12.70 -3.15 -18.93
C GLU A 51 11.71 -2.19 -18.26
N VAL A 52 12.25 -1.37 -17.35
CA VAL A 52 11.49 -0.37 -16.60
C VAL A 52 11.87 1.02 -17.10
N ASP A 53 10.86 1.80 -17.50
CA ASP A 53 11.04 3.20 -17.86
C ASP A 53 11.06 4.08 -16.59
N PHE A 54 12.24 4.25 -16.00
CA PHE A 54 12.44 5.08 -14.82
C PHE A 54 12.22 6.58 -15.08
N HIS A 55 12.41 7.06 -16.31
CA HIS A 55 12.15 8.45 -16.66
C HIS A 55 10.65 8.76 -16.60
N ARG A 56 9.81 7.84 -17.11
CA ARG A 56 8.36 7.94 -16.94
C ARG A 56 7.95 7.92 -15.47
N LEU A 57 8.49 7.01 -14.66
CA LEU A 57 8.17 6.93 -13.23
C LEU A 57 8.56 8.22 -12.48
N SER A 58 9.73 8.78 -12.79
CA SER A 58 10.18 10.04 -12.20
C SER A 58 9.23 11.20 -12.51
N ARG A 59 8.84 11.36 -13.78
CA ARG A 59 7.87 12.40 -14.17
C ARG A 59 6.51 12.18 -13.50
N MET A 60 6.05 10.93 -13.46
CA MET A 60 4.78 10.61 -12.81
C MET A 60 4.81 10.97 -11.31
N LEU A 61 5.93 10.73 -10.61
CA LEU A 61 6.09 11.13 -9.22
C LEU A 61 6.00 12.65 -9.03
N GLU A 62 6.54 13.44 -9.95
CA GLU A 62 6.43 14.91 -9.92
C GLU A 62 4.99 15.36 -10.08
N GLU A 63 4.25 14.78 -11.03
CA GLU A 63 2.84 15.06 -11.25
C GLU A 63 1.96 14.66 -10.05
N VAL A 64 2.23 13.49 -9.45
CA VAL A 64 1.58 13.03 -8.20
C VAL A 64 1.83 14.01 -7.06
N ARG A 65 3.07 14.47 -6.88
CA ARG A 65 3.42 15.46 -5.83
C ARG A 65 2.74 16.80 -6.05
N ALA A 66 2.53 17.18 -7.30
CA ALA A 66 1.79 18.38 -7.66
C ALA A 66 0.26 18.22 -7.61
N GLY A 67 -0.26 17.02 -7.31
CA GLY A 67 -1.69 16.75 -7.26
C GLY A 67 -2.38 16.76 -8.63
N ARG A 68 -1.63 16.52 -9.72
CA ARG A 68 -2.13 16.56 -11.10
C ARG A 68 -2.54 15.20 -11.68
N LEU A 69 -2.33 14.11 -10.93
CA LEU A 69 -2.74 12.75 -11.29
C LEU A 69 -3.37 12.04 -10.08
N ASP A 70 -4.47 11.33 -10.31
CA ASP A 70 -5.25 10.63 -9.27
C ASP A 70 -5.74 9.22 -9.68
N ASP A 71 -5.17 8.65 -10.74
CA ASP A 71 -5.44 7.26 -11.11
C ASP A 71 -4.82 6.26 -10.11
N LEU A 72 -5.05 4.96 -10.32
CA LEU A 72 -4.56 3.94 -9.40
C LEU A 72 -3.01 3.85 -9.39
N ASP A 73 -2.36 4.13 -10.51
CA ASP A 73 -0.90 4.16 -10.58
C ASP A 73 -0.36 5.32 -9.73
N ALA A 74 -0.95 6.50 -9.86
CA ALA A 74 -0.66 7.68 -9.05
C ALA A 74 -0.89 7.42 -7.56
N GLU A 75 -2.01 6.80 -7.17
CA GLU A 75 -2.29 6.45 -5.79
C GLU A 75 -1.30 5.45 -5.21
N LYS A 76 -0.97 4.39 -5.94
CA LYS A 76 -0.03 3.37 -5.48
C LYS A 76 1.39 3.94 -5.38
N LEU A 77 1.79 4.78 -6.32
CA LEU A 77 3.07 5.48 -6.26
C LEU A 77 3.13 6.43 -5.06
N ARG A 78 2.09 7.25 -4.85
CA ARG A 78 1.97 8.14 -3.68
C ARG A 78 2.08 7.37 -2.37
N LEU A 79 1.32 6.28 -2.24
CA LEU A 79 1.30 5.42 -1.06
C LEU A 79 2.68 4.79 -0.80
N THR A 80 3.29 4.23 -1.85
CA THR A 80 4.63 3.63 -1.77
C THR A 80 5.65 4.65 -1.30
N THR A 81 5.73 5.82 -1.94
CA THR A 81 6.67 6.89 -1.55
C THR A 81 6.40 7.41 -0.14
N ALA A 82 5.14 7.63 0.23
CA ALA A 82 4.78 8.14 1.55
C ALA A 82 5.19 7.17 2.67
N ILE A 83 4.95 5.86 2.49
CA ILE A 83 5.32 4.86 3.49
C ILE A 83 6.84 4.68 3.55
N LEU A 84 7.56 4.71 2.44
CA LEU A 84 9.03 4.62 2.47
C LEU A 84 9.65 5.82 3.20
N HIS A 85 9.16 7.03 2.98
CA HIS A 85 9.58 8.21 3.76
C HIS A 85 9.16 8.11 5.23
N LEU A 86 7.98 7.56 5.53
CA LEU A 86 7.55 7.30 6.91
C LEU A 86 8.51 6.34 7.61
N ARG A 87 8.90 5.24 6.95
CA ARG A 87 9.88 4.28 7.49
C ARG A 87 11.23 4.93 7.74
N GLN A 88 11.66 5.82 6.84
CA GLN A 88 12.90 6.57 7.01
C GLN A 88 12.82 7.52 8.23
N ARG A 89 11.70 8.23 8.38
CA ARG A 89 11.50 9.17 9.51
C ARG A 89 11.35 8.44 10.85
N GLU A 90 10.59 7.36 10.90
CA GLU A 90 10.33 6.57 12.11
C GLU A 90 11.21 5.30 12.13
N THR A 91 12.51 5.43 11.81
CA THR A 91 13.42 4.28 11.62
C THR A 91 13.39 3.32 12.83
N TRP A 92 13.36 3.84 14.06
CA TRP A 92 13.30 3.03 15.29
C TRP A 92 12.05 2.17 15.41
N ALA A 93 10.92 2.57 14.82
CA ALA A 93 9.69 1.77 14.83
C ALA A 93 9.68 0.67 13.75
N PHE A 94 10.59 0.74 12.77
CA PHE A 94 10.59 -0.16 11.60
C PHE A 94 11.83 -1.06 11.48
N VAL A 95 13.01 -0.56 11.83
CA VAL A 95 14.32 -1.15 11.52
C VAL A 95 15.25 -1.05 12.75
N SER A 96 14.76 -1.43 13.93
CA SER A 96 15.61 -1.61 15.11
C SER A 96 15.23 -2.86 15.90
N PRO A 97 16.12 -3.36 16.77
CA PRO A 97 15.80 -4.46 17.68
C PRO A 97 14.62 -4.19 18.63
N GLU A 98 14.38 -2.91 18.94
CA GLU A 98 13.28 -2.44 19.80
C GLU A 98 11.98 -2.19 19.03
N ALA A 99 11.98 -2.36 17.69
CA ALA A 99 10.81 -2.16 16.86
C ALA A 99 9.70 -3.16 17.24
N GLY A 100 8.62 -2.66 17.81
CA GLY A 100 7.47 -3.45 18.23
C GLY A 100 6.38 -3.55 17.16
N TYR A 101 5.54 -4.56 17.33
CA TYR A 101 4.30 -4.77 16.58
C TYR A 101 3.21 -5.24 17.55
N ALA A 102 2.05 -4.58 17.53
CA ALA A 102 0.90 -5.03 18.29
C ALA A 102 -0.40 -4.84 17.48
N PRO A 103 -1.28 -5.86 17.41
CA PRO A 103 -2.59 -5.69 16.81
C PRO A 103 -3.43 -4.72 17.65
N LEU A 104 -4.31 -3.96 16.98
CA LEU A 104 -5.26 -3.07 17.64
C LEU A 104 -6.66 -3.71 17.64
N ALA A 105 -7.40 -3.52 18.74
CA ALA A 105 -8.77 -3.98 18.84
C ALA A 105 -9.68 -3.23 17.85
N LEU A 106 -10.59 -3.96 17.21
CA LEU A 106 -11.51 -3.44 16.22
C LEU A 106 -12.92 -3.93 16.52
N SER A 107 -13.91 -3.08 16.24
CA SER A 107 -15.34 -3.41 16.32
C SER A 107 -15.92 -3.96 15.02
N SER A 108 -15.14 -3.91 13.92
CA SER A 108 -15.57 -4.34 12.59
C SER A 108 -14.69 -5.45 12.05
N GLY A 109 -15.32 -6.42 11.40
CA GLY A 109 -14.64 -7.45 10.61
C GLY A 109 -14.02 -6.90 9.31
N HIS A 110 -14.33 -5.68 8.88
CA HIS A 110 -13.84 -5.16 7.59
C HIS A 110 -12.55 -4.35 7.69
N ALA A 111 -11.94 -4.26 8.87
CA ALA A 111 -10.64 -3.62 9.08
C ALA A 111 -9.57 -4.62 9.55
N LEU A 112 -8.32 -4.27 9.26
CA LEU A 112 -7.12 -4.76 9.92
C LEU A 112 -6.39 -3.55 10.48
N ALA A 113 -5.95 -3.64 11.74
CA ALA A 113 -5.21 -2.56 12.36
C ALA A 113 -4.12 -3.08 13.29
N PHE A 114 -2.98 -2.40 13.24
CA PHE A 114 -1.85 -2.66 14.14
C PHE A 114 -1.05 -1.38 14.34
N GLN A 115 -0.25 -1.38 15.40
CA GLN A 115 0.73 -0.33 15.65
C GLN A 115 2.15 -0.85 15.47
N ARG A 116 3.04 0.05 15.03
CA ARG A 116 4.49 -0.06 15.14
C ARG A 116 4.96 0.85 16.26
N SER A 117 5.86 0.36 17.10
CA SER A 117 6.39 1.09 18.25
C SER A 117 7.91 1.06 18.28
N ASP A 118 8.51 1.97 19.01
CA ASP A 118 9.90 1.91 19.43
C ASP A 118 9.98 1.78 20.97
N SER A 119 11.17 2.00 21.54
CA SER A 119 11.41 1.96 22.98
C SER A 119 10.63 3.01 23.79
N THR A 120 10.10 4.06 23.13
CA THR A 120 9.31 5.12 23.75
C THR A 120 7.80 4.87 23.69
N GLY A 121 7.36 3.90 22.88
CA GLY A 121 5.95 3.52 22.72
C GLY A 121 5.46 3.57 21.28
N PRO A 122 4.13 3.62 21.06
CA PRO A 122 3.53 3.62 19.72
C PRO A 122 3.95 4.83 18.88
N ARG A 123 4.35 4.59 17.62
CA ARG A 123 4.82 5.61 16.68
C ARG A 123 3.97 5.72 15.42
N VAL A 124 3.54 4.57 14.89
CA VAL A 124 2.74 4.49 13.67
C VAL A 124 1.59 3.54 13.88
N VAL A 125 0.40 3.95 13.44
CA VAL A 125 -0.77 3.08 13.34
C VAL A 125 -1.07 2.84 11.87
N VAL A 126 -1.30 1.58 11.52
CA VAL A 126 -1.75 1.17 10.19
C VAL A 126 -3.17 0.68 10.33
N VAL A 127 -4.06 1.23 9.51
CA VAL A 127 -5.45 0.77 9.38
C VAL A 127 -5.70 0.50 7.91
N ALA A 128 -6.23 -0.68 7.60
CA ALA A 128 -6.44 -1.13 6.24
C ALA A 128 -7.79 -1.85 6.12
N THR A 129 -8.47 -1.63 4.99
CA THR A 129 -9.71 -2.35 4.68
C THR A 129 -9.42 -3.81 4.29
N ARG A 130 -10.21 -4.74 4.82
CA ARG A 130 -10.30 -6.14 4.34
C ARG A 130 -11.73 -6.41 3.88
N LEU A 131 -11.87 -7.34 2.93
CA LEU A 131 -13.17 -7.70 2.35
C LEU A 131 -13.94 -6.47 1.82
N PRO A 132 -13.32 -5.64 0.94
CA PRO A 132 -13.91 -4.38 0.49
C PRO A 132 -15.22 -4.55 -0.28
N ARG A 133 -15.43 -5.72 -0.91
CA ARG A 133 -16.68 -6.02 -1.60
C ARG A 133 -17.82 -6.19 -0.61
N GLU A 134 -17.66 -7.07 0.37
CA GLU A 134 -18.66 -7.29 1.42
C GLU A 134 -18.96 -6.00 2.18
N LEU A 135 -17.93 -5.20 2.49
CA LEU A 135 -18.09 -3.88 3.10
C LEU A 135 -18.98 -2.96 2.26
N SER A 136 -18.79 -2.95 0.93
CA SER A 136 -19.63 -2.17 0.03
C SER A 136 -21.06 -2.71 -0.03
N ASP A 137 -21.23 -4.04 0.00
CA ASP A 137 -22.54 -4.68 -0.07
C ASP A 137 -23.38 -4.40 1.21
N ILE A 138 -22.73 -4.16 2.36
CA ILE A 138 -23.40 -3.74 3.61
C ILE A 138 -23.56 -2.22 3.78
N GLY A 139 -23.23 -1.42 2.76
CA GLY A 139 -23.41 0.03 2.77
C GLY A 139 -22.21 0.87 3.24
N GLY A 140 -21.06 0.24 3.50
CA GLY A 140 -19.83 0.93 3.90
C GLY A 140 -19.57 0.91 5.41
N TRP A 141 -18.84 1.90 5.92
CA TRP A 141 -18.33 1.93 7.29
C TRP A 141 -19.34 2.39 8.35
N GLY A 142 -20.52 2.84 7.95
CA GLY A 142 -21.57 3.38 8.82
C GLY A 142 -22.69 3.98 8.01
#